data_AF-G4ZAT9-F1
#
_entry.id   AF-G4ZAT9-F1
#
_cell.length_a   1.000
_cell.length_b   1.000
_cell.length_c   1.000
_cell.angle_alpha   90.00
_cell.angle_beta   90.00
_cell.angle_gamma   90.00
#
_symmetry.space_group_name_H-M   'P 1'
#
loop_
_entity.id
_entity.type
_entity.pdbx_description
1 polymer ?
#
loop_
_entity_poly.entity_id
_entity_poly.type
_entity_poly.pdbx_seq_one_letter_code
_entity_poly.pdbx_strand_id
1 'polypeptide(L)' 'IADTKAMLHVLIHTAAGPVEPMEAVSCLIVDSDDEEFIIGSDLLGELGIDVDRQLEQLANRGFDDNGGDPFGLEADEP' A
#
# COMPACT_ATOMS: atom_id res chain seq x y z
N ILE A 1 11.79 17.35 5.29
CA ILE A 1 10.40 17.87 5.24
C ILE A 1 10.06 18.06 3.77
N ALA A 2 8.85 17.74 3.33
CA ALA A 2 8.43 18.01 1.96
C ALA A 2 8.01 19.47 1.80
N ASP A 3 8.83 20.26 1.11
CA ASP A 3 8.56 21.70 0.92
C ASP A 3 7.99 22.02 -0.47
N THR A 4 7.94 21.02 -1.36
CA THR A 4 7.47 21.19 -2.75
C THR A 4 6.22 20.35 -3.03
N LYS A 5 5.26 20.96 -3.71
CA LYS A 5 4.06 20.30 -4.25
C LYS A 5 4.05 20.35 -5.76
N ALA A 6 3.63 19.27 -6.40
CA ALA A 6 3.47 19.19 -7.85
C ALA A 6 2.19 18.43 -8.21
N MET A 7 1.53 18.85 -9.29
CA MET A 7 0.42 18.10 -9.89
C MET A 7 0.97 17.07 -10.87
N LEU A 8 0.73 15.79 -10.64
CA LEU A 8 1.27 14.69 -11.44
C LEU A 8 0.15 13.77 -11.93
N HIS A 9 0.25 13.30 -13.17
CA HIS A 9 -0.50 12.13 -13.62
C HIS A 9 0.27 10.88 -13.21
N VAL A 10 -0.39 9.98 -12.49
CA VAL A 10 0.26 8.81 -11.87
C VAL A 10 -0.38 7.54 -12.41
N LEU A 11 0.45 6.64 -12.93
CA LEU A 11 0.03 5.30 -13.34
C LEU A 11 0.44 4.29 -12.27
N ILE A 12 -0.54 3.68 -11.61
CA ILE A 12 -0.35 2.75 -10.50
C ILE A 12 -0.56 1.33 -11.00
N HIS A 13 0.46 0.48 -10.89
CA HIS A 13 0.34 -0.93 -11.27
C HIS A 13 -0.19 -1.73 -10.07
N THR A 14 -1.45 -2.18 -10.17
CA THR A 14 -2.07 -3.04 -9.15
C THR A 14 -2.24 -4.47 -9.68
N ALA A 15 -2.52 -5.42 -8.79
CA ALA A 15 -2.80 -6.81 -9.18
C ALA A 15 -4.07 -6.94 -10.06
N ALA A 16 -5.03 -6.02 -9.93
CA ALA A 16 -6.22 -5.98 -10.77
C ALA A 16 -5.96 -5.33 -12.15
N GLY A 17 -4.77 -4.75 -12.35
CA GLY A 17 -4.37 -4.04 -13.55
C GLY A 17 -3.80 -2.65 -13.26
N PRO A 18 -3.24 -1.98 -14.27
CA PRO A 18 -2.81 -0.59 -14.15
C PRO A 18 -4.02 0.34 -13.96
N VAL A 19 -3.89 1.34 -13.09
CA VAL A 19 -4.90 2.34 -12.79
C VAL A 19 -4.30 3.73 -12.93
N GLU A 20 -5.01 4.63 -13.60
CA GLU A 20 -4.65 6.04 -13.74
C GLU A 20 -5.82 6.89 -13.23
N PRO A 21 -5.62 7.75 -12.22
CA PRO A 21 -6.62 8.72 -11.80
C PRO A 21 -6.99 9.65 -12.96
N MET A 22 -8.27 10.03 -13.04
CA MET A 22 -8.77 10.83 -14.15
C MET A 22 -8.14 12.24 -14.19
N GLU A 23 -7.84 12.81 -13.02
CA GLU A 23 -7.23 14.12 -12.86
C GLU A 23 -5.81 14.00 -12.31
N ALA A 24 -4.98 15.02 -12.53
CA ALA A 24 -3.68 15.08 -11.89
C ALA A 24 -3.83 15.12 -10.36
N VAL A 25 -2.98 14.37 -9.66
CA VAL A 25 -2.98 14.30 -8.19
C VAL A 25 -1.92 15.24 -7.61
N SER A 26 -2.21 15.84 -6.45
CA SER A 26 -1.28 16.73 -5.75
C SER A 26 -0.27 15.92 -4.95
N CYS A 27 0.94 15.77 -5.46
CA CYS A 27 2.03 15.04 -4.81
C CYS A 27 2.95 15.95 -4.00
N LEU A 28 3.43 15.43 -2.86
CA LEU A 28 4.49 16.03 -2.06
C LEU A 28 5.84 15.47 -2.51
N ILE A 29 6.79 16.34 -2.84
CA ILE A 29 8.15 15.93 -3.18
C ILE A 29 8.99 16.00 -1.90
N VAL A 30 9.48 14.85 -1.46
CA VAL A 30 10.39 14.70 -0.32
C VAL A 30 11.80 14.57 -0.87
N ASP A 31 12.73 15.40 -0.37
CA ASP A 31 14.16 15.19 -0.57
C ASP A 31 14.62 14.05 0.35
N SER A 32 14.61 12.83 -0.18
CA SER A 32 15.06 11.60 0.49
C SER A 32 15.79 10.72 -0.51
N ASP A 33 16.74 9.93 -0.03
CA ASP A 33 17.46 8.92 -0.83
C ASP A 33 16.66 7.61 -1.00
N ASP A 34 15.40 7.58 -0.56
CA ASP A 34 14.51 6.44 -0.66
C ASP A 34 13.90 6.34 -2.07
N GLU A 35 13.88 5.12 -2.63
CA GLU A 35 13.29 4.84 -3.95
C GLU A 35 11.78 4.50 -3.87
N GLU A 36 11.13 4.84 -2.75
CA GLU A 36 9.74 4.47 -2.46
C GLU A 36 8.75 5.59 -2.80
N PHE A 37 7.59 5.22 -3.36
CA PHE A 37 6.47 6.13 -3.60
C PHE A 37 5.36 5.89 -2.58
N ILE A 38 5.09 6.89 -1.74
CA ILE A 38 4.05 6.81 -0.72
C ILE A 38 2.71 7.28 -1.31
N ILE A 39 1.71 6.40 -1.26
CA ILE A 39 0.34 6.70 -1.66
C ILE A 39 -0.44 7.14 -0.43
N GLY A 40 -1.05 8.34 -0.50
CA GLY A 40 -1.92 8.87 0.55
C GLY A 40 -3.22 8.07 0.71
N SER A 41 -3.84 8.17 1.89
CA SER A 41 -5.10 7.48 2.18
C SER A 41 -6.28 8.00 1.34
N ASP A 42 -6.20 9.24 0.89
CA ASP A 42 -7.14 9.85 -0.06
C ASP A 42 -7.15 9.07 -1.39
N LEU A 43 -5.98 8.87 -1.99
CA LEU A 43 -5.85 8.13 -3.25
C LEU A 43 -6.16 6.64 -3.08
N LEU A 44 -5.79 6.04 -1.94
CA LEU A 44 -6.21 4.67 -1.62
C LEU A 44 -7.74 4.54 -1.53
N GLY A 45 -8.42 5.52 -0.92
CA GLY A 45 -9.88 5.56 -0.86
C GLY A 45 -10.53 5.66 -2.24
N GLU A 46 -9.98 6.47 -3.15
CA GLU A 46 -10.45 6.55 -4.55
C GLU A 46 -10.28 5.22 -5.30
N LEU A 47 -9.23 4.45 -4.98
CA LEU A 47 -9.03 3.09 -5.49
C LEU A 47 -9.94 2.03 -4.83
N GLY A 48 -10.78 2.43 -3.87
CA GLY A 48 -11.65 1.53 -3.11
C GLY A 48 -10.91 0.72 -2.04
N ILE A 49 -9.72 1.15 -1.65
CA ILE A 49 -8.88 0.53 -0.62
C ILE A 49 -9.15 1.22 0.72
N ASP A 50 -10.00 0.59 1.53
CA ASP A 50 -10.30 1.04 2.90
C ASP A 50 -9.31 0.42 3.89
N VAL A 51 -8.23 1.15 4.18
CA VAL A 51 -7.15 0.70 5.08
C VAL A 51 -7.65 0.56 6.52
N ASP A 52 -8.54 1.43 6.98
CA ASP A 52 -9.06 1.39 8.35
C ASP A 52 -9.86 0.10 8.58
N ARG A 53 -10.72 -0.26 7.62
CA ARG A 53 -11.45 -1.53 7.67
C ARG A 53 -10.53 -2.75 7.61
N GLN A 54 -9.43 -2.68 6.86
CA GLN A 54 -8.44 -3.77 6.82
C GLN A 54 -7.69 -3.90 8.15
N LEU A 55 -7.31 -2.78 8.77
CA LEU A 55 -6.67 -2.76 10.09
C LEU A 55 -7.62 -3.25 11.18
N GLU A 56 -8.90 -2.89 11.13
CA GLU A 56 -9.93 -3.42 12.04
C GLU A 56 -10.05 -4.94 11.90
N GLN A 57 -10.10 -5.47 10.68
CA GLN A 57 -10.13 -6.92 10.45
C GLN A 57 -8.88 -7.61 10.99
N LEU A 58 -7.70 -7.00 10.87
CA LEU A 58 -6.46 -7.52 11.44
C LEU A 58 -6.47 -7.49 12.97
N ALA A 59 -6.93 -6.40 13.59
CA ALA A 59 -7.00 -6.26 15.04
C ALA A 59 -8.07 -7.17 15.68
N ASN A 60 -9.20 -7.37 14.99
CA ASN A 60 -10.28 -8.26 15.41
C ASN A 60 -10.01 -9.75 15.12
N ARG A 61 -8.91 -10.08 14.43
CA ARG A 61 -8.46 -11.47 14.20
C ARG A 61 -7.82 -12.09 15.46
N GLY A 62 -8.37 -11.78 16.63
CA GLY A 62 -7.82 -12.15 17.92
C GLY A 62 -7.63 -13.66 18.05
N PHE A 63 -6.38 -14.11 18.05
CA PHE A 63 -5.90 -15.36 18.67
C PHE A 63 -6.68 -16.67 18.37
N ASP A 64 -7.40 -16.79 17.25
CA ASP A 64 -7.96 -18.07 16.82
C ASP A 64 -6.99 -18.83 15.90
N ASP A 65 -5.98 -19.40 16.58
CA ASP A 65 -5.39 -20.72 16.32
C ASP A 65 -5.22 -21.20 14.87
N ASN A 66 -4.53 -20.42 14.04
CA ASN A 66 -3.68 -20.97 12.98
C ASN A 66 -2.56 -19.98 12.63
N GLY A 67 -1.61 -19.84 13.55
CA GLY A 67 -0.31 -19.22 13.33
C GLY A 67 0.57 -20.05 12.39
N GLY A 68 0.08 -20.34 11.19
CA GLY A 68 0.89 -20.90 10.11
C GLY A 68 1.46 -19.79 9.26
N ASP A 69 2.79 -19.63 9.29
CA ASP A 69 3.53 -18.92 8.25
C ASP A 69 3.18 -19.55 6.88
N PRO A 70 2.66 -18.79 5.89
CA PRO A 70 2.30 -19.33 4.59
C PRO A 70 3.50 -19.76 3.73
N PHE A 71 4.73 -19.42 4.12
CA PHE A 71 5.94 -19.90 3.47
C PHE A 71 6.60 -20.95 4.36
N GLY A 72 6.23 -22.22 4.16
CA GLY A 72 6.89 -23.34 4.83
C GLY A 72 8.38 -23.34 4.51
N LEU A 73 9.22 -23.12 5.51
CA LEU A 73 10.65 -23.42 5.40
C LEU A 73 10.76 -24.94 5.22
N GLU A 74 11.04 -25.40 3.99
CA GLU A 74 11.44 -26.79 3.74
C GLU A 74 12.65 -27.09 4.64
N ALA A 75 12.43 -27.94 5.63
CA ALA A 75 13.53 -28.51 6.39
C ALA A 75 14.27 -29.46 5.46
N ASP A 76 15.54 -29.16 5.20
CA ASP A 76 16.47 -30.06 4.50
C ASP A 76 16.49 -31.40 5.28
N GLU A 77 15.88 -32.45 4.72
CA GLU A 77 15.96 -33.81 5.25
C GLU A 77 17.28 -34.49 4.79
N PRO A 78 17.86 -35.37 5.61
CA PRO A 78 19.32 -35.59 5.74
C PRO A 78 20.03 -36.31 4.59
#